data_AF-A0A418MHI2-F1
#
_entry.id   AF-A0A418MHI2-F1
#
_cell.length_a   1.000
_cell.length_b   1.000
_cell.length_c   1.000
_cell.angle_alpha   90.00
_cell.angle_beta   90.00
_cell.angle_gamma   90.00
#
_symmetry.space_group_name_H-M   'P 1'
#
loop_
_entity.id
_entity.type
_entity.pdbx_description
1 polymer ?
#
loop_
_entity_poly.entity_id
_entity_poly.type
_entity_poly.pdbx_seq_one_letter_code
_entity_poly.pdbx_strand_id
1 'polypeptide(L)'
;MSPDDLLNDLRQRSILNDEQRQRIAASERSRPFSLHWELRALLYAGILLLSSGLGLLVYDNFDHVGHGILLLIIAAACVVSFVFAWLNRPPWTTEQATSRSAFGAYALLLACLLFLTLEGYAQYQYNVFGTRYGLVTFVPAMLFLALAYRFDHKGVLSMALTALISWVGITVRPLNFYFKTNFFDQKVVFSAIGLALVIGAVALVLERQRIKSHFTLTHLTFAGNLLLVALLAGLFNFEGLLPWFMAGLAAGCWLADRYARQEQRNRAGSFLFLLMSAVYGYIGLTYLYFKYLHPSGNAVAGYVYFIVSGIVLIAYLLYQRRSVLHESI
;
A
#
# COMPACT_ATOMS: atom_id res chain seq x y z
N MET A 1 -10.03 29.16 16.02
CA MET A 1 -10.27 29.61 17.41
C MET A 1 -9.07 29.19 18.23
N SER A 2 -8.40 30.14 18.89
CA SER A 2 -7.34 29.83 19.83
C SER A 2 -7.94 29.09 21.04
N PRO A 3 -7.19 28.20 21.72
CA PRO A 3 -7.64 27.58 22.98
C PRO A 3 -8.13 28.60 24.02
N ASP A 4 -7.50 29.77 24.06
CA ASP A 4 -7.89 30.86 24.96
C ASP A 4 -9.24 31.50 24.59
N ASP A 5 -9.58 31.56 23.30
CA ASP A 5 -10.87 32.09 22.83
C ASP A 5 -12.01 31.15 23.25
N LEU A 6 -11.79 29.83 23.13
CA LEU A 6 -12.75 28.81 23.57
C LEU A 6 -12.97 28.84 25.09
N LEU A 7 -11.92 29.03 25.88
CA LEU A 7 -12.02 29.15 27.33
C LEU A 7 -12.80 30.41 27.75
N ASN A 8 -12.66 31.51 27.01
CA ASN A 8 -13.42 32.74 27.24
C ASN A 8 -14.90 32.60 26.86
N ASP A 9 -15.22 31.93 25.75
CA ASP A 9 -16.59 31.63 25.36
C ASP A 9 -17.30 30.71 26.37
N LEU A 10 -16.60 29.68 26.88
CA LEU A 10 -17.15 28.76 27.89
C LEU A 10 -17.37 29.45 29.24
N ARG A 11 -16.54 30.45 29.58
CA ARG A 11 -16.76 31.34 30.72
C ARG A 11 -17.97 32.24 30.52
N GLN A 12 -18.13 32.86 29.34
CA GLN A 12 -19.29 33.71 29.03
C GLN A 12 -20.61 32.93 29.10
N ARG A 13 -20.57 31.63 28.80
CA ARG A 13 -21.73 30.74 28.94
C ARG A 13 -21.96 30.22 30.36
N SER A 14 -21.20 30.69 31.36
CA SER A 14 -21.26 30.25 32.77
C SER A 14 -21.06 28.74 32.99
N ILE A 15 -20.39 28.06 32.05
CA ILE A 15 -20.09 26.62 32.13
C ILE A 15 -18.83 26.37 32.96
N LEU A 16 -17.91 27.34 33.02
CA LEU A 16 -16.64 27.24 33.76
C LEU A 16 -16.49 28.36 34.77
N ASN A 17 -16.13 28.01 36.02
CA ASN A 17 -15.72 28.97 37.04
C ASN A 17 -14.28 29.46 36.82
N ASP A 18 -13.95 30.64 37.39
CA ASP A 18 -12.65 31.29 37.19
C ASP A 18 -11.45 30.44 37.64
N GLU A 19 -11.57 29.69 38.73
CA GLU A 19 -10.54 28.73 39.17
C GLU A 19 -10.33 27.58 38.17
N GLN A 20 -11.42 27.05 37.60
CA GLN A 20 -11.36 25.94 36.64
C GLN A 20 -10.70 26.42 35.34
N ARG A 21 -11.04 27.63 34.87
CA ARG A 21 -10.40 28.25 33.72
C ARG A 21 -8.89 28.42 33.94
N GLN A 22 -8.47 28.93 35.10
CA GLN A 22 -7.04 29.12 35.38
C GLN A 22 -6.28 27.79 35.43
N ARG A 23 -6.88 26.74 36.02
CA ARG A 23 -6.28 25.39 36.04
C ARG A 23 -6.16 24.79 34.64
N ILE A 24 -7.19 24.92 33.81
CA ILE A 24 -7.17 24.41 32.43
C ILE A 24 -6.18 25.20 31.57
N ALA A 25 -6.13 26.53 31.70
CA ALA A 25 -5.17 27.37 30.99
C ALA A 25 -3.71 27.07 31.38
N ALA A 26 -3.45 26.80 32.67
CA ALA A 26 -2.12 26.35 33.14
C ALA A 26 -1.75 24.96 32.60
N SER A 27 -2.72 24.05 32.50
CA SER A 27 -2.52 22.71 31.93
C SER A 27 -2.30 22.74 30.41
N GLU A 28 -3.01 23.61 29.67
CA GLU A 28 -2.82 23.72 28.21
C GLU A 28 -1.48 24.38 27.87
N ARG A 29 -1.03 25.35 28.68
CA ARG A 29 0.30 25.97 28.54
C ARG A 29 1.46 25.03 28.84
N SER A 30 1.24 24.00 29.68
CA SER A 30 2.25 22.99 30.03
C SER A 30 2.13 21.72 29.20
N ARG A 31 1.19 21.66 28.23
CA ARG A 31 1.00 20.51 27.37
C ARG A 31 2.23 20.34 26.46
N PRO A 32 2.98 19.22 26.56
CA PRO A 32 4.11 18.99 25.68
C PRO A 32 3.61 18.86 24.24
N PHE A 33 4.20 19.64 23.33
CA PHE A 33 3.88 19.55 21.92
C PHE A 33 4.30 18.17 21.39
N SER A 34 3.34 17.43 20.84
CA SER A 34 3.59 16.08 20.32
C SER A 34 4.32 16.17 18.97
N LEU A 35 5.65 16.13 18.99
CA LEU A 35 6.51 16.00 17.80
C LEU A 35 6.41 14.62 17.12
N HIS A 36 5.55 13.72 17.61
CA HIS A 36 5.44 12.34 17.12
C HIS A 36 5.26 12.27 15.59
N TRP A 37 4.38 13.10 15.03
CA TRP A 37 4.11 13.10 13.58
C TRP A 37 5.26 13.70 12.77
N GLU A 38 5.91 14.74 13.28
CA GLU A 38 7.04 15.40 12.62
C GLU A 38 8.27 14.49 12.58
N LEU A 39 8.63 13.91 13.73
CA LEU A 39 9.72 12.93 13.85
C LEU A 39 9.48 11.71 12.95
N ARG A 40 8.22 11.24 12.90
CA ARG A 40 7.82 10.11 12.05
C ARG A 40 7.94 10.45 10.57
N ALA A 41 7.48 11.63 10.16
CA ALA A 41 7.58 12.09 8.77
C ALA A 41 9.05 12.24 8.34
N LEU A 42 9.87 12.88 9.18
CA LEU A 42 11.31 13.02 8.94
C LEU A 42 12.03 11.67 8.86
N LEU A 43 11.66 10.71 9.70
CA LEU A 43 12.27 9.38 9.68
C LEU A 43 11.90 8.60 8.42
N TYR A 44 10.63 8.62 7.98
CA TYR A 44 10.24 8.00 6.71
C TYR A 44 10.91 8.70 5.51
N ALA A 45 10.95 10.03 5.51
CA ALA A 45 11.63 10.80 4.47
C ALA A 45 13.12 10.48 4.44
N GLY A 46 13.78 10.40 5.60
CA GLY A 46 15.18 10.04 5.72
C GLY A 46 15.46 8.62 5.21
N ILE A 47 14.63 7.63 5.55
CA ILE A 47 14.76 6.26 5.04
C ILE A 47 14.60 6.23 3.51
N LEU A 48 13.62 6.97 2.96
CA LEU A 48 13.39 7.05 1.51
C LEU A 48 14.56 7.73 0.79
N LEU A 49 15.04 8.87 1.30
CA LEU A 49 16.17 9.60 0.75
C LEU A 49 17.45 8.78 0.83
N LEU A 50 17.70 8.10 1.95
CA LEU A 50 18.85 7.23 2.12
C LEU A 50 18.79 6.04 1.16
N SER A 51 17.64 5.35 1.08
CA SER A 51 17.47 4.21 0.18
C SER A 51 17.60 4.60 -1.28
N SER A 52 17.00 5.73 -1.68
CA SER A 52 17.08 6.25 -3.06
C SER A 52 18.50 6.73 -3.38
N GLY A 53 19.11 7.47 -2.46
CA GLY A 53 20.47 7.98 -2.59
C GLY A 53 21.50 6.87 -2.67
N LEU A 54 21.37 5.81 -1.86
CA LEU A 54 22.22 4.61 -1.97
C LEU A 54 22.01 3.89 -3.30
N GLY A 55 20.76 3.76 -3.76
CA GLY A 55 20.45 3.16 -5.07
C GLY A 55 21.11 3.93 -6.22
N LEU A 56 21.01 5.27 -6.22
CA LEU A 56 21.65 6.13 -7.22
C LEU A 56 23.18 6.08 -7.12
N LEU A 57 23.74 6.14 -5.92
CA LEU A 57 25.18 6.10 -5.72
C LEU A 57 25.78 4.78 -6.21
N VAL A 58 25.10 3.66 -5.97
CA VAL A 58 25.48 2.35 -6.51
C VAL A 58 25.39 2.33 -8.04
N TYR A 59 24.36 2.94 -8.62
CA TYR A 59 24.17 3.03 -10.07
C TYR A 59 25.28 3.85 -10.74
N ASP A 60 25.60 5.03 -10.19
CA ASP A 60 26.57 5.97 -10.79
C ASP A 60 28.03 5.54 -10.58
N ASN A 61 28.34 4.83 -9.49
CA ASN A 61 29.73 4.44 -9.15
C ASN A 61 30.05 2.98 -9.49
N PHE A 62 29.26 2.36 -10.37
CA PHE A 62 29.37 0.96 -10.73
C PHE A 62 30.75 0.61 -11.34
N ASP A 63 31.34 1.52 -12.12
CA ASP A 63 32.59 1.29 -12.86
C ASP A 63 33.88 1.62 -12.09
N HIS A 64 33.80 2.03 -10.81
CA HIS A 64 34.95 2.44 -10.01
C HIS A 64 35.19 1.55 -8.78
N VAL A 65 36.48 1.27 -8.49
CA VAL A 65 37.00 0.37 -7.42
C VAL A 65 36.44 0.64 -6.00
N GLY A 66 35.78 1.78 -5.77
CA GLY A 66 35.08 2.11 -4.52
C GLY A 66 33.79 1.31 -4.23
N HIS A 67 33.28 0.53 -5.18
CA HIS A 67 32.03 -0.25 -5.03
C HIS A 67 32.07 -1.25 -3.87
N GLY A 68 33.21 -1.91 -3.61
CA GLY A 68 33.33 -2.91 -2.55
C GLY A 68 33.17 -2.32 -1.15
N ILE A 69 33.72 -1.12 -0.93
CA ILE A 69 33.61 -0.40 0.34
C ILE A 69 32.17 0.06 0.55
N LEU A 70 31.53 0.60 -0.50
CA LEU A 70 30.13 1.02 -0.42
C LEU A 70 29.21 -0.14 -0.06
N LEU A 71 29.37 -1.30 -0.69
CA LEU A 71 28.61 -2.51 -0.38
C LEU A 71 28.87 -3.00 1.03
N LEU A 72 30.12 -2.94 1.51
CA LEU A 72 30.46 -3.32 2.87
C LEU A 72 29.76 -2.40 3.88
N ILE A 73 29.70 -1.09 3.61
CA ILE A 73 28.96 -0.13 4.43
C ILE A 73 27.46 -0.45 4.43
N ILE A 74 26.87 -0.72 3.25
CA ILE A 74 25.44 -1.09 3.13
C ILE A 74 25.17 -2.40 3.88
N ALA A 75 26.04 -3.40 3.75
CA ALA A 75 25.95 -4.68 4.45
C ALA A 75 26.07 -4.51 5.97
N ALA A 76 27.04 -3.72 6.44
CA ALA A 76 27.22 -3.42 7.85
C ALA A 76 26.00 -2.68 8.42
N ALA A 77 25.49 -1.66 7.71
CA ALA A 77 24.29 -0.94 8.09
C ALA A 77 23.05 -1.85 8.11
N CYS A 78 22.92 -2.77 7.15
CA CYS A 78 21.86 -3.77 7.12
C CYS A 78 21.92 -4.69 8.34
N VAL A 79 23.11 -5.20 8.69
CA VAL A 79 23.29 -6.07 9.86
C VAL A 79 23.01 -5.31 11.16
N VAL A 80 23.56 -4.11 11.33
CA VAL A 80 23.36 -3.29 12.53
C VAL A 80 21.87 -2.95 12.73
N SER A 81 21.19 -2.53 11.67
CA SER A 81 19.75 -2.22 11.73
C SER A 81 18.90 -3.46 12.01
N PHE A 82 19.24 -4.61 11.42
CA PHE A 82 18.56 -5.87 11.70
C PHE A 82 18.76 -6.36 13.14
N VAL A 83 19.99 -6.31 13.65
CA VAL A 83 20.32 -6.68 15.04
C VAL A 83 19.59 -5.76 16.01
N PHE A 84 19.60 -4.44 15.76
CA PHE A 84 18.88 -3.48 16.59
C PHE A 84 17.37 -3.76 16.59
N ALA A 85 16.77 -4.06 15.44
CA ALA A 85 15.37 -4.47 15.37
C ALA A 85 15.12 -5.76 16.17
N TRP A 86 15.98 -6.76 16.00
CA TRP A 86 15.86 -8.06 16.67
C TRP A 86 15.93 -7.95 18.20
N LEU A 87 16.82 -7.12 18.73
CA LEU A 87 16.93 -6.89 20.18
C LEU A 87 15.70 -6.19 20.75
N ASN A 88 15.06 -5.32 19.97
CA ASN A 88 13.89 -4.54 20.37
C ASN A 88 12.54 -5.18 20.00
N ARG A 89 12.55 -6.45 19.56
CA ARG A 89 11.34 -7.11 19.03
C ARG A 89 10.29 -7.40 20.12
N PRO A 90 8.99 -7.32 19.79
CA PRO A 90 7.95 -7.80 20.69
C PRO A 90 7.98 -9.35 20.82
N PRO A 91 7.44 -9.89 21.93
CA PRO A 91 7.16 -11.32 22.04
C PRO A 91 6.15 -11.75 20.97
N TRP A 92 6.20 -13.01 20.57
CA TRP A 92 5.27 -13.53 19.56
C TRP A 92 3.87 -13.67 20.17
N THR A 93 2.88 -13.07 19.52
CA THR A 93 1.46 -13.16 19.87
C THR A 93 0.63 -13.39 18.61
N THR A 94 -0.52 -14.03 18.77
CA THR A 94 -1.55 -14.16 17.72
C THR A 94 -2.35 -12.87 17.56
N GLU A 95 -2.51 -12.11 18.65
CA GLU A 95 -3.07 -10.77 18.65
C GLU A 95 -2.04 -9.71 18.27
N GLN A 96 -2.52 -8.49 18.01
CA GLN A 96 -1.66 -7.35 17.67
C GLN A 96 -0.68 -7.07 18.82
N ALA A 97 0.61 -7.22 18.54
CA ALA A 97 1.65 -6.90 19.49
C ALA A 97 1.83 -5.38 19.55
N THR A 98 1.86 -4.82 20.76
CA THR A 98 2.31 -3.44 20.93
C THR A 98 3.81 -3.38 20.64
N SER A 99 4.20 -2.56 19.66
CA SER A 99 5.62 -2.39 19.35
C SER A 99 6.33 -1.84 20.59
N ARG A 100 7.35 -2.56 21.06
CA ARG A 100 8.13 -2.18 22.25
C ARG A 100 8.91 -0.88 22.03
N SER A 101 9.29 -0.58 20.78
CA SER A 101 9.89 0.70 20.39
C SER A 101 9.54 1.07 18.95
N ALA A 102 9.18 2.33 18.73
CA ALA A 102 8.95 2.85 17.38
C ALA A 102 10.21 2.72 16.52
N PHE A 103 11.39 3.02 17.08
CA PHE A 103 12.68 2.92 16.38
C PHE A 103 13.02 1.51 15.91
N GLY A 104 12.69 0.45 16.67
CA GLY A 104 12.92 -0.93 16.24
C GLY A 104 12.14 -1.30 14.98
N ALA A 105 10.92 -0.78 14.84
CA ALA A 105 10.09 -0.96 13.64
C ALA A 105 10.71 -0.29 12.40
N TYR A 106 11.23 0.93 12.54
CA TYR A 106 11.93 1.62 11.44
C TYR A 106 13.28 1.00 11.09
N ALA A 107 14.02 0.51 12.08
CA ALA A 107 15.27 -0.21 11.84
C ALA A 107 15.03 -1.48 11.02
N LEU A 108 13.93 -2.20 11.28
CA LEU A 108 13.54 -3.35 10.46
C LEU A 108 13.22 -2.96 9.02
N LEU A 109 12.45 -1.88 8.82
CA LEU A 109 12.15 -1.36 7.48
C LEU A 109 13.43 -0.97 6.73
N LEU A 110 14.33 -0.27 7.41
CA LEU A 110 15.63 0.11 6.84
C LEU A 110 16.46 -1.12 6.47
N ALA A 111 16.52 -2.13 7.34
CA ALA A 111 17.21 -3.39 7.06
C ALA A 111 16.65 -4.09 5.82
N CYS A 112 15.32 -4.15 5.67
CA CYS A 112 14.68 -4.76 4.50
C CYS A 112 14.99 -4.00 3.21
N LEU A 113 15.03 -2.66 3.25
CA LEU A 113 15.39 -1.84 2.10
C LEU A 113 16.87 -2.01 1.71
N LEU A 114 17.78 -1.98 2.69
CA LEU A 114 19.21 -2.22 2.45
C LEU A 114 19.46 -3.63 1.91
N PHE A 115 18.71 -4.62 2.41
CA PHE A 115 18.76 -5.99 1.89
C PHE A 115 18.35 -6.05 0.41
N LEU A 116 17.25 -5.41 0.01
CA LEU A 116 16.85 -5.33 -1.40
C LEU A 116 17.93 -4.69 -2.28
N THR A 117 18.58 -3.62 -1.80
CA THR A 117 19.67 -2.98 -2.52
C THR A 117 20.88 -3.92 -2.69
N LEU A 118 21.27 -4.63 -1.63
CA LEU A 118 22.36 -5.61 -1.67
C LEU A 118 22.05 -6.78 -2.59
N GLU A 119 20.85 -7.34 -2.49
CA GLU A 119 20.40 -8.44 -3.34
C GLU A 119 20.34 -8.02 -4.81
N GLY A 120 19.74 -6.87 -5.09
CA GLY A 120 19.65 -6.33 -6.45
C GLY A 120 21.03 -6.10 -7.06
N TYR A 121 21.96 -5.52 -6.30
CA TYR A 121 23.34 -5.38 -6.73
C TYR A 121 24.01 -6.73 -6.96
N ALA A 122 23.88 -7.65 -6.00
CA ALA A 122 24.52 -8.96 -6.08
C ALA A 122 24.01 -9.76 -7.30
N GLN A 123 22.72 -9.69 -7.59
CA GLN A 123 22.16 -10.27 -8.81
C GLN A 123 22.72 -9.59 -10.06
N TYR A 124 22.79 -8.26 -10.11
CA TYR A 124 23.24 -7.55 -11.30
C TYR A 124 24.73 -7.80 -11.59
N GLN A 125 25.59 -7.68 -10.58
CA GLN A 125 27.03 -7.84 -10.72
C GLN A 125 27.48 -9.30 -10.83
N TYR A 126 26.96 -10.16 -9.95
CA TYR A 126 27.47 -11.53 -9.80
C TYR A 126 26.52 -12.59 -10.34
N ASN A 127 25.33 -12.20 -10.84
CA ASN A 127 24.30 -13.13 -11.30
C ASN A 127 24.05 -14.26 -10.28
N VAL A 128 23.90 -13.91 -9.00
CA VAL A 128 23.78 -14.88 -7.87
C VAL A 128 22.69 -15.93 -8.13
N PHE A 129 21.57 -15.53 -8.74
CA PHE A 129 20.47 -16.43 -9.09
C PHE A 129 20.47 -16.85 -10.58
N GLY A 130 21.57 -16.60 -11.28
CA GLY A 130 21.73 -16.85 -12.71
C GLY A 130 20.66 -16.14 -13.54
N THR A 131 20.13 -16.84 -14.54
CA THR A 131 19.08 -16.32 -15.44
C THR A 131 17.68 -16.32 -14.82
N ARG A 132 17.52 -16.81 -13.59
CA ARG A 132 16.22 -16.93 -12.90
C ARG A 132 15.90 -15.65 -12.14
N TYR A 133 15.65 -14.56 -12.86
CA TYR A 133 15.30 -13.25 -12.29
C TYR A 133 14.07 -13.26 -11.35
N GLY A 134 13.19 -14.26 -11.47
CA GLY A 134 12.10 -14.43 -10.49
C GLY A 134 12.59 -14.65 -9.06
N LEU A 135 13.73 -15.32 -8.86
CA LEU A 135 14.24 -15.58 -7.50
C LEU A 135 14.62 -14.30 -6.75
N VAL A 136 15.06 -13.28 -7.48
CA VAL A 136 15.45 -11.94 -6.97
C VAL A 136 14.30 -11.23 -6.26
N THR A 137 13.06 -11.60 -6.57
CA THR A 137 11.86 -11.03 -5.93
C THR A 137 11.17 -12.03 -5.02
N PHE A 138 11.28 -13.33 -5.31
CA PHE A 138 10.71 -14.39 -4.48
C PHE A 138 11.42 -14.54 -3.13
N VAL A 139 12.76 -14.55 -3.12
CA VAL A 139 13.57 -14.68 -1.90
C VAL A 139 13.23 -13.58 -0.89
N PRO A 140 13.28 -12.27 -1.26
CA PRO A 140 12.92 -11.21 -0.33
C PRO A 140 11.42 -11.23 0.00
N ALA A 141 10.53 -11.66 -0.90
CA ALA A 141 9.12 -11.81 -0.57
C ALA A 141 8.90 -12.80 0.58
N MET A 142 9.52 -13.98 0.52
CA MET A 142 9.39 -14.99 1.58
C MET A 142 10.08 -14.54 2.88
N LEU A 143 11.26 -13.94 2.78
CA LEU A 143 11.98 -13.40 3.93
C LEU A 143 11.16 -12.30 4.63
N PHE A 144 10.64 -11.34 3.88
CA PHE A 144 9.86 -10.23 4.43
C PHE A 144 8.49 -10.68 4.92
N LEU A 145 7.86 -11.69 4.33
CA LEU A 145 6.66 -12.31 4.90
C LEU A 145 6.97 -12.88 6.28
N ALA A 146 8.03 -13.68 6.41
CA ALA A 146 8.42 -14.24 7.71
C ALA A 146 8.74 -13.15 8.74
N LEU A 147 9.49 -12.11 8.35
CA LEU A 147 9.82 -10.99 9.23
C LEU A 147 8.58 -10.15 9.59
N ALA A 148 7.69 -9.87 8.65
CA ALA A 148 6.48 -9.11 8.88
C ALA A 148 5.60 -9.77 9.95
N TYR A 149 5.43 -11.10 9.85
CA TYR A 149 4.71 -11.86 10.87
C TYR A 149 5.50 -11.88 12.17
N ARG A 150 6.82 -12.11 12.15
CA ARG A 150 7.64 -12.18 13.37
C ARG A 150 7.68 -10.89 14.18
N PHE A 151 7.67 -9.74 13.50
CA PHE A 151 7.82 -8.41 14.09
C PHE A 151 6.51 -7.63 14.17
N ASP A 152 5.42 -8.20 13.67
CA ASP A 152 4.10 -7.55 13.62
C ASP A 152 4.09 -6.22 12.85
N HIS A 153 4.83 -6.17 11.74
CA HIS A 153 5.10 -4.93 11.02
C HIS A 153 4.35 -4.83 9.68
N LYS A 154 3.31 -3.99 9.61
CA LYS A 154 2.49 -3.76 8.40
C LYS A 154 3.30 -3.26 7.18
N GLY A 155 4.26 -2.37 7.38
CA GLY A 155 5.11 -1.86 6.28
C GLY A 155 5.97 -2.95 5.61
N VAL A 156 6.63 -3.81 6.39
CA VAL A 156 7.36 -4.97 5.87
C VAL A 156 6.42 -5.96 5.19
N LEU A 157 5.20 -6.17 5.71
CA LEU A 157 4.18 -6.97 5.04
C LEU A 157 3.86 -6.43 3.64
N SER A 158 3.65 -5.11 3.52
CA SER A 158 3.42 -4.46 2.24
C SER A 158 4.60 -4.66 1.28
N MET A 159 5.85 -4.54 1.75
CA MET A 159 7.04 -4.82 0.92
C MET A 159 7.06 -6.27 0.44
N ALA A 160 6.74 -7.22 1.33
CA ALA A 160 6.70 -8.63 1.01
C ALA A 160 5.64 -8.95 -0.07
N LEU A 161 4.43 -8.39 0.07
CA LEU A 161 3.36 -8.53 -0.92
C LEU A 161 3.72 -7.88 -2.25
N THR A 162 4.32 -6.70 -2.25
CA THR A 162 4.84 -6.05 -3.47
C THR A 162 5.87 -6.94 -4.16
N ALA A 163 6.84 -7.48 -3.44
CA ALA A 163 7.85 -8.37 -4.00
C ALA A 163 7.23 -9.65 -4.58
N LEU A 164 6.21 -10.20 -3.93
CA LEU A 164 5.49 -11.38 -4.41
C LEU A 164 4.67 -11.10 -5.70
N ILE A 165 4.06 -9.92 -5.79
CA ILE A 165 3.40 -9.44 -7.01
C ILE A 165 4.43 -9.26 -8.14
N SER A 166 5.57 -8.63 -7.84
CA SER A 166 6.66 -8.47 -8.80
C SER A 166 7.21 -9.81 -9.28
N TRP A 167 7.30 -10.82 -8.40
CA TRP A 167 7.72 -12.16 -8.75
C TRP A 167 6.84 -12.81 -9.83
N VAL A 168 5.52 -12.69 -9.71
CA VAL A 168 4.59 -13.19 -10.74
C VAL A 168 4.78 -12.44 -12.05
N GLY A 169 4.98 -11.12 -12.02
CA GLY A 169 5.26 -10.33 -13.21
C GLY A 169 6.54 -10.76 -13.94
N ILE A 170 7.64 -10.88 -13.20
CA ILE A 170 8.98 -11.19 -13.74
C ILE A 170 9.11 -12.65 -14.17
N THR A 171 8.50 -13.59 -13.43
CA THR A 171 8.62 -15.03 -13.73
C THR A 171 7.85 -15.41 -14.97
N VAL A 172 6.68 -14.81 -15.18
CA VAL A 172 5.87 -15.08 -16.38
C VAL A 172 6.48 -14.40 -17.61
N ARG A 173 7.16 -13.26 -17.45
CA ARG A 173 7.92 -12.62 -18.53
C ARG A 173 9.30 -12.14 -18.08
N PRO A 174 10.35 -12.95 -18.29
CA PRO A 174 11.72 -12.56 -18.00
C PRO A 174 12.11 -11.30 -18.79
N LEU A 175 12.93 -10.44 -18.17
CA LEU A 175 13.42 -9.15 -18.69
C LEU A 175 14.09 -9.21 -20.08
N ASN A 176 14.39 -10.41 -20.57
CA ASN A 176 15.02 -10.65 -21.87
C ASN A 176 14.12 -10.33 -23.08
N PHE A 177 12.81 -10.11 -22.89
CA PHE A 177 11.92 -9.63 -23.95
C PHE A 177 11.85 -8.10 -23.98
N TYR A 178 13.00 -7.49 -24.28
CA TYR A 178 13.16 -6.06 -24.58
C TYR A 178 12.02 -5.55 -25.50
N PHE A 179 11.18 -4.65 -24.97
CA PHE A 179 10.38 -3.67 -25.71
C PHE A 179 9.44 -4.16 -26.83
N LYS A 180 8.79 -5.34 -26.73
CA LYS A 180 7.57 -5.61 -27.51
C LYS A 180 6.30 -5.24 -26.72
N THR A 181 5.59 -4.29 -27.31
CA THR A 181 4.54 -3.33 -26.88
C THR A 181 3.35 -3.80 -26.04
N ASN A 182 3.20 -5.09 -25.69
CA ASN A 182 2.07 -5.55 -24.88
C ASN A 182 2.54 -6.04 -23.51
N PHE A 183 2.47 -5.17 -22.50
CA PHE A 183 2.78 -5.48 -21.10
C PHE A 183 1.79 -6.50 -20.49
N PHE A 184 0.62 -6.70 -21.10
CA PHE A 184 -0.45 -7.54 -20.59
C PHE A 184 -0.66 -8.78 -21.46
N ASP A 185 0.28 -9.73 -21.38
CA ASP A 185 0.10 -11.06 -21.95
C ASP A 185 -0.93 -11.85 -21.15
N GLN A 186 -1.66 -12.75 -21.81
CA GLN A 186 -2.75 -13.54 -21.25
C GLN A 186 -2.28 -14.33 -20.03
N LYS A 187 -1.09 -14.94 -20.12
CA LYS A 187 -0.50 -15.71 -19.02
C LYS A 187 -0.20 -14.84 -17.79
N VAL A 188 0.25 -13.60 -17.99
CA VAL A 188 0.58 -12.67 -16.89
C VAL A 188 -0.71 -12.27 -16.18
N VAL A 189 -1.75 -11.91 -16.94
CA VAL A 189 -3.05 -11.50 -16.40
C VAL A 189 -3.70 -12.63 -15.60
N PHE A 190 -3.75 -13.86 -16.13
CA PHE A 190 -4.30 -14.99 -15.39
C PHE A 190 -3.49 -15.34 -14.13
N SER A 191 -2.15 -15.24 -14.20
CA SER A 191 -1.29 -15.48 -13.03
C SER A 191 -1.50 -14.41 -11.95
N ALA A 192 -1.70 -13.15 -12.34
CA ALA A 192 -2.01 -12.06 -11.42
C ALA A 192 -3.39 -12.24 -10.75
N ILE A 193 -4.40 -12.67 -11.50
CA ILE A 193 -5.72 -13.03 -10.95
C ILE A 193 -5.59 -14.18 -9.96
N GLY A 194 -4.90 -15.26 -10.35
CA GLY A 194 -4.65 -16.41 -9.49
C GLY A 194 -3.95 -16.00 -8.19
N LEU A 195 -2.92 -15.17 -8.28
CA LEU A 195 -2.21 -14.67 -7.11
C LEU A 195 -3.12 -13.81 -6.21
N ALA A 196 -3.90 -12.91 -6.79
CA ALA A 196 -4.82 -12.07 -6.03
C ALA A 196 -5.82 -12.91 -5.23
N LEU A 197 -6.36 -13.96 -5.85
CA LEU A 197 -7.26 -14.90 -5.19
C LEU A 197 -6.56 -15.67 -4.06
N VAL A 198 -5.31 -16.10 -4.24
CA VAL A 198 -4.53 -16.76 -3.19
C VAL A 198 -4.29 -15.82 -2.00
N ILE A 199 -3.83 -14.58 -2.24
CA ILE A 199 -3.60 -13.59 -1.18
C ILE A 199 -4.91 -13.29 -0.45
N GLY A 200 -6.01 -13.10 -1.19
CA GLY A 200 -7.33 -12.87 -0.61
C GLY A 200 -7.84 -14.06 0.21
N ALA A 201 -7.66 -15.29 -0.27
CA ALA A 201 -8.04 -16.50 0.46
C ALA A 201 -7.23 -16.65 1.74
N VAL A 202 -5.91 -16.43 1.69
CA VAL A 202 -5.04 -16.42 2.87
C VAL A 202 -5.52 -15.39 3.88
N ALA A 203 -5.86 -14.17 3.45
CA ALA A 203 -6.37 -13.13 4.34
C ALA A 203 -7.63 -13.58 5.11
N LEU A 204 -8.60 -14.16 4.39
CA LEU A 204 -9.85 -14.63 4.97
C LEU A 204 -9.65 -15.84 5.89
N VAL A 205 -8.75 -16.75 5.54
CA VAL A 205 -8.40 -17.91 6.38
C VAL A 205 -7.73 -17.46 7.68
N LEU A 206 -6.78 -16.53 7.60
CA LEU A 206 -6.10 -15.99 8.78
C LEU A 206 -7.07 -15.22 9.69
N GLU A 207 -7.99 -14.45 9.10
CA GLU A 207 -9.04 -13.77 9.85
C GLU A 207 -9.95 -14.77 10.59
N ARG A 208 -10.40 -15.83 9.91
CA ARG A 208 -11.23 -16.89 10.50
C ARG A 208 -10.50 -17.63 11.62
N GLN A 209 -9.21 -17.88 11.47
CA GLN A 209 -8.37 -18.51 12.49
C GLN A 209 -7.94 -17.54 13.60
N ARG A 210 -8.33 -16.26 13.53
CA ARG A 210 -7.92 -15.20 14.48
C ARG A 210 -6.40 -15.05 14.61
N ILE A 211 -5.65 -15.39 13.56
CA ILE A 211 -4.19 -15.23 13.52
C ILE A 211 -3.89 -13.87 12.90
N LYS A 212 -3.44 -12.91 13.72
CA LYS A 212 -3.03 -11.56 13.29
C LYS A 212 -4.07 -10.90 12.36
N SER A 213 -5.33 -10.90 12.78
CA SER A 213 -6.47 -10.34 12.02
C SER A 213 -6.27 -8.88 11.58
N HIS A 214 -5.40 -8.12 12.26
CA HIS A 214 -5.07 -6.74 11.88
C HIS A 214 -4.26 -6.62 10.56
N PHE A 215 -3.75 -7.73 10.01
CA PHE A 215 -3.11 -7.80 8.68
C PHE A 215 -4.10 -8.06 7.54
N THR A 216 -5.32 -8.52 7.85
CA THR A 216 -6.34 -8.85 6.84
C THR A 216 -6.60 -7.68 5.90
N LEU A 217 -6.73 -6.47 6.45
CA LEU A 217 -6.93 -5.25 5.65
C LEU A 217 -5.80 -5.03 4.64
N THR A 218 -4.54 -5.23 5.05
CA THR A 218 -3.38 -5.07 4.17
C THR A 218 -3.40 -6.11 3.05
N HIS A 219 -3.59 -7.39 3.38
CA HIS A 219 -3.68 -8.46 2.38
C HIS A 219 -4.82 -8.22 1.38
N LEU A 220 -6.02 -7.89 1.86
CA LEU A 220 -7.18 -7.64 1.00
C LEU A 220 -7.00 -6.40 0.12
N THR A 221 -6.34 -5.35 0.60
CA THR A 221 -6.05 -4.15 -0.21
C THR A 221 -5.12 -4.49 -1.37
N PHE A 222 -4.05 -5.25 -1.12
CA PHE A 222 -3.12 -5.69 -2.16
C PHE A 222 -3.78 -6.67 -3.14
N ALA A 223 -4.51 -7.67 -2.63
CA ALA A 223 -5.27 -8.62 -3.44
C ALA A 223 -6.30 -7.92 -4.32
N GLY A 224 -7.09 -6.99 -3.75
CA GLY A 224 -8.11 -6.25 -4.48
C GLY A 224 -7.52 -5.38 -5.58
N ASN A 225 -6.43 -4.65 -5.32
CA ASN A 225 -5.78 -3.83 -6.34
C ASN A 225 -5.23 -4.69 -7.47
N LEU A 226 -4.53 -5.77 -7.12
CA LEU A 226 -3.97 -6.70 -8.10
C LEU A 226 -5.08 -7.32 -8.97
N LEU A 227 -6.18 -7.76 -8.36
CA LEU A 227 -7.31 -8.35 -9.07
C LEU A 227 -7.96 -7.35 -10.02
N LEU A 228 -8.30 -6.15 -9.55
CA LEU A 228 -8.98 -5.14 -10.36
C LEU A 228 -8.10 -4.62 -11.50
N VAL A 229 -6.81 -4.42 -11.26
CA VAL A 229 -5.84 -4.06 -12.31
C VAL A 229 -5.73 -5.18 -13.34
N ALA A 230 -5.63 -6.44 -12.92
CA ALA A 230 -5.55 -7.57 -13.84
C ALA A 230 -6.83 -7.73 -14.68
N LEU A 231 -7.99 -7.50 -14.09
CA LEU A 231 -9.27 -7.54 -14.80
C LEU A 231 -9.41 -6.40 -15.82
N LEU A 232 -8.98 -5.17 -15.49
CA LEU A 232 -8.91 -4.06 -16.44
C LEU A 232 -7.92 -4.32 -17.57
N ALA A 233 -6.73 -4.84 -17.23
CA ALA A 233 -5.74 -5.24 -18.22
C ALA A 233 -6.32 -6.26 -19.21
N GLY A 234 -7.07 -7.24 -18.71
CA GLY A 234 -7.74 -8.22 -19.55
C GLY A 234 -8.85 -7.61 -20.40
N LEU A 235 -9.62 -6.67 -19.85
CA LEU A 235 -10.66 -5.93 -20.57
C LEU A 235 -10.09 -5.15 -21.76
N PHE A 236 -8.90 -4.56 -21.62
CA PHE A 236 -8.27 -3.74 -22.66
C PHE A 236 -7.62 -4.56 -23.77
N ASN A 237 -7.09 -5.75 -23.45
CA ASN A 237 -6.20 -6.49 -24.36
C ASN A 237 -6.85 -7.75 -24.97
N PHE A 238 -7.89 -8.33 -24.36
CA PHE A 238 -8.46 -9.61 -24.81
C PHE A 238 -9.91 -9.47 -25.29
N GLU A 239 -10.09 -9.14 -26.57
CA GLU A 239 -11.42 -8.94 -27.17
C GLU A 239 -12.28 -10.21 -27.15
N GLY A 240 -11.69 -11.39 -27.37
CA GLY A 240 -12.42 -12.66 -27.37
C GLY A 240 -12.93 -13.10 -25.99
N LEU A 241 -12.37 -12.57 -24.90
CA LEU A 241 -12.75 -12.89 -23.52
C LEU A 241 -13.40 -11.69 -22.82
N LEU A 242 -13.71 -10.63 -23.56
CA LEU A 242 -14.26 -9.38 -23.03
C LEU A 242 -15.50 -9.57 -22.12
N PRO A 243 -16.50 -10.43 -22.43
CA PRO A 243 -17.63 -10.61 -21.51
C PRO A 243 -17.22 -11.23 -20.17
N TRP A 244 -16.21 -12.12 -20.17
CA TRP A 244 -15.69 -12.72 -18.94
C TRP A 244 -14.93 -11.72 -18.08
N PHE A 245 -14.12 -10.86 -18.69
CA PHE A 245 -13.42 -9.79 -17.96
C PHE A 245 -14.37 -8.71 -17.46
N MET A 246 -15.43 -8.39 -18.22
CA MET A 246 -16.49 -7.49 -17.79
C MET A 246 -17.26 -8.06 -16.59
N ALA A 247 -17.69 -9.33 -16.66
CA ALA A 247 -18.35 -10.01 -15.56
C ALA A 247 -17.44 -10.12 -14.33
N GLY A 248 -16.15 -10.42 -14.54
CA GLY A 248 -15.14 -10.48 -13.49
C GLY A 248 -14.93 -9.12 -12.82
N LEU A 249 -14.81 -8.03 -13.59
CA LEU A 249 -14.68 -6.68 -13.07
C LEU A 249 -15.92 -6.26 -12.27
N ALA A 250 -17.12 -6.52 -12.80
CA ALA A 250 -18.37 -6.26 -12.10
C ALA A 250 -18.46 -7.05 -10.78
N ALA A 251 -18.10 -8.33 -10.79
CA ALA A 251 -18.05 -9.17 -9.60
C ALA A 251 -17.01 -8.66 -8.59
N GLY A 252 -15.82 -8.25 -9.04
CA GLY A 252 -14.78 -7.66 -8.19
C GLY A 252 -15.21 -6.36 -7.53
N CYS A 253 -15.81 -5.45 -8.31
CA CYS A 253 -16.40 -4.20 -7.80
C CYS A 253 -17.53 -4.48 -6.80
N TRP A 254 -18.40 -5.45 -7.09
CA TRP A 254 -19.48 -5.85 -6.19
C TRP A 254 -18.96 -6.47 -4.89
N LEU A 255 -17.95 -7.33 -4.94
CA LEU A 255 -17.32 -7.91 -3.76
C LEU A 255 -16.64 -6.84 -2.91
N ALA A 256 -15.91 -5.91 -3.52
CA ALA A 256 -15.27 -4.81 -2.82
C ALA A 256 -16.31 -3.89 -2.15
N ASP A 257 -17.41 -3.58 -2.83
CA ASP A 257 -18.51 -2.76 -2.29
C ASP A 257 -19.29 -3.50 -1.18
N ARG A 258 -19.51 -4.81 -1.33
CA ARG A 258 -20.11 -5.64 -0.27
C ARG A 258 -19.21 -5.71 0.95
N TYR A 259 -17.91 -5.90 0.76
CA TYR A 259 -16.93 -5.93 1.85
C TYR A 259 -16.85 -4.56 2.54
N ALA A 260 -16.84 -3.46 1.78
CA ALA A 260 -16.90 -2.09 2.31
C ALA A 260 -18.13 -1.87 3.20
N ARG A 261 -19.31 -2.33 2.76
CA ARG A 261 -20.57 -2.24 3.52
C ARG A 261 -20.59 -3.13 4.76
N GLN A 262 -20.02 -4.33 4.68
CA GLN A 262 -19.95 -5.25 5.81
C GLN A 262 -18.96 -4.76 6.89
N GLU A 263 -17.84 -4.16 6.46
CA GLU A 263 -16.79 -3.63 7.32
C GLU A 263 -17.04 -2.17 7.77
N GLN A 264 -18.16 -1.56 7.34
CA GLN A 264 -18.62 -0.22 7.72
C GLN A 264 -18.79 -0.08 9.25
N ARG A 265 -18.92 -1.20 9.96
CA ARG A 265 -18.92 -1.28 11.43
C ARG A 265 -17.56 -0.96 12.08
N ASN A 266 -16.44 -1.04 11.35
CA ASN A 266 -15.07 -0.85 11.85
C ASN A 266 -14.37 0.42 11.31
N ARG A 267 -15.12 1.39 10.76
CA ARG A 267 -14.79 2.82 10.45
C ARG A 267 -13.55 3.18 9.61
N ALA A 268 -12.50 2.35 9.50
CA ALA A 268 -11.24 2.73 8.84
C ALA A 268 -10.97 2.01 7.50
N GLY A 269 -11.53 0.81 7.26
CA GLY A 269 -11.31 0.03 6.04
C GLY A 269 -12.32 0.30 4.91
N SER A 270 -13.54 0.73 5.24
CA SER A 270 -14.67 0.78 4.30
C SER A 270 -14.47 1.74 3.12
N PHE A 271 -13.87 2.91 3.34
CA PHE A 271 -13.70 3.91 2.29
C PHE A 271 -12.70 3.48 1.21
N LEU A 272 -11.65 2.74 1.58
CA LEU A 272 -10.61 2.32 0.62
C LEU A 272 -11.17 1.33 -0.41
N PHE A 273 -11.90 0.30 0.01
CA PHE A 273 -12.50 -0.67 -0.90
C PHE A 273 -13.59 -0.05 -1.78
N LEU A 274 -14.34 0.89 -1.22
CA LEU A 274 -15.33 1.65 -1.97
C LEU A 274 -14.69 2.54 -3.04
N LEU A 275 -13.61 3.24 -2.69
CA LEU A 275 -12.82 4.04 -3.62
C LEU A 275 -12.25 3.16 -4.74
N MET A 276 -11.69 1.99 -4.40
CA MET A 276 -11.18 1.04 -5.39
C MET A 276 -12.28 0.60 -6.34
N SER A 277 -13.42 0.13 -5.82
CA SER A 277 -14.56 -0.30 -6.65
C SER A 277 -15.04 0.81 -7.59
N ALA A 278 -15.18 2.03 -7.08
CA ALA A 278 -15.63 3.18 -7.85
C ALA A 278 -14.63 3.59 -8.95
N VAL A 279 -13.33 3.69 -8.62
CA VAL A 279 -12.29 4.11 -9.57
C VAL A 279 -12.08 3.06 -10.65
N TYR A 280 -11.85 1.80 -10.28
CA TYR A 280 -11.62 0.71 -11.24
C TYR A 280 -12.89 0.43 -12.09
N GLY A 281 -14.07 0.49 -11.46
CA GLY A 281 -15.35 0.37 -12.17
C GLY A 281 -15.58 1.51 -13.16
N TYR A 282 -15.29 2.75 -12.78
CA TYR A 282 -15.38 3.91 -13.67
C TYR A 282 -14.46 3.79 -14.88
N ILE A 283 -13.21 3.35 -14.68
CA ILE A 283 -12.26 3.13 -15.78
C ILE A 283 -12.79 2.06 -16.76
N GLY A 284 -13.28 0.93 -16.23
CA GLY A 284 -13.84 -0.14 -17.06
C GLY A 284 -15.09 0.29 -17.83
N LEU A 285 -16.01 1.01 -17.16
CA LEU A 285 -17.24 1.50 -17.77
C LEU A 285 -16.96 2.55 -18.86
N THR A 286 -16.01 3.46 -18.60
CA THR A 286 -15.54 4.45 -19.57
C THR A 286 -14.97 3.76 -20.82
N TYR A 287 -14.15 2.72 -20.64
CA TYR A 287 -13.61 1.95 -21.76
C TYR A 287 -14.72 1.30 -22.60
N LEU A 288 -15.69 0.65 -21.94
CA LEU A 288 -16.82 0.02 -22.62
C LEU A 288 -17.69 1.04 -23.37
N TYR A 289 -17.91 2.22 -22.78
CA TYR A 289 -18.61 3.32 -23.43
C TYR A 289 -17.92 3.72 -24.75
N PHE A 290 -16.61 3.99 -24.72
CA PHE A 290 -15.89 4.35 -25.94
C PHE A 290 -15.80 3.22 -26.96
N LYS A 291 -15.75 1.96 -26.50
CA LYS A 291 -15.68 0.78 -27.38
C LYS A 291 -17.00 0.48 -28.09
N TYR A 292 -18.14 0.60 -27.40
CA TYR A 292 -19.44 0.23 -27.98
C TYR A 292 -20.20 1.38 -28.60
N LEU A 293 -20.14 2.58 -28.02
CA LEU A 293 -20.91 3.74 -28.51
C LEU A 293 -20.17 4.52 -29.61
N HIS A 294 -18.89 4.22 -29.87
CA HIS A 294 -18.05 4.85 -30.91
C HIS A 294 -18.42 6.32 -31.20
N PRO A 295 -18.31 7.25 -30.22
CA PRO A 295 -18.59 8.67 -30.45
C PRO A 295 -17.51 9.37 -31.31
N SER A 296 -16.74 8.61 -32.11
CA SER A 296 -15.57 9.03 -32.88
C SER A 296 -15.84 10.14 -33.91
N GLY A 297 -17.10 10.45 -34.20
CA GLY A 297 -17.48 11.60 -35.03
C GLY A 297 -17.68 12.92 -34.28
N ASN A 298 -17.77 12.91 -32.95
CA ASN A 298 -18.10 14.11 -32.16
C ASN A 298 -17.27 14.19 -30.87
N ALA A 299 -16.04 14.73 -30.99
CA ALA A 299 -15.12 14.90 -29.87
C ALA A 299 -15.75 15.65 -28.68
N VAL A 300 -16.67 16.58 -28.95
CA VAL A 300 -17.43 17.32 -27.92
C VAL A 300 -18.23 16.37 -27.03
N ALA A 301 -18.87 15.35 -27.58
CA ALA A 301 -19.63 14.37 -26.81
C ALA A 301 -18.72 13.53 -25.88
N GLY A 302 -17.49 13.22 -26.31
CA GLY A 302 -16.50 12.55 -25.48
C GLY A 302 -16.04 13.40 -24.29
N TYR A 303 -15.77 14.69 -24.51
CA TYR A 303 -15.39 15.61 -23.44
C TYR A 303 -16.54 15.83 -22.44
N VAL A 304 -17.77 16.01 -22.93
CA VAL A 304 -18.96 16.16 -22.07
C VAL A 304 -19.19 14.91 -21.23
N TYR A 305 -19.07 13.72 -21.83
CA TYR A 305 -19.17 12.46 -21.08
C TYR A 305 -18.15 12.41 -19.94
N PHE A 306 -16.87 12.72 -20.20
CA PHE A 306 -15.82 12.64 -19.18
C PHE A 306 -16.04 13.65 -18.03
N ILE A 307 -16.49 14.87 -18.36
CA ILE A 307 -16.78 15.91 -17.36
C ILE A 307 -17.99 15.49 -16.50
N VAL A 308 -19.10 15.11 -17.12
CA VAL A 308 -20.33 14.75 -16.40
C VAL A 308 -20.12 13.51 -15.54
N SER A 309 -19.54 12.45 -16.12
CA SER A 309 -19.32 11.19 -15.41
C SER A 309 -18.28 11.33 -14.28
N GLY A 310 -17.24 12.16 -14.47
CA GLY A 310 -16.30 12.52 -13.41
C GLY A 310 -16.95 13.30 -12.25
N ILE A 311 -17.81 14.28 -12.55
CA ILE A 311 -18.57 15.02 -11.53
C ILE A 311 -19.49 14.07 -10.75
N VAL A 312 -20.21 13.19 -11.45
CA VAL A 312 -21.09 12.18 -10.83
C VAL A 312 -20.29 11.25 -9.91
N LEU A 313 -19.12 10.79 -10.34
CA LEU A 313 -18.25 9.93 -9.53
C LEU A 313 -17.79 10.64 -8.25
N ILE A 314 -17.32 11.89 -8.36
CA ILE A 314 -16.88 12.69 -7.20
C ILE A 314 -18.06 12.96 -6.27
N ALA A 315 -19.22 13.34 -6.80
CA ALA A 315 -20.42 13.57 -6.01
C ALA A 315 -20.87 12.31 -5.25
N TYR A 316 -20.82 11.14 -5.92
CA TYR A 316 -21.11 9.84 -5.31
C TYR A 316 -20.14 9.52 -4.15
N LEU A 317 -18.83 9.69 -4.36
CA LEU A 317 -17.82 9.47 -3.31
C LEU A 317 -17.99 10.44 -2.13
N LEU A 318 -18.31 11.70 -2.39
CA LEU A 318 -18.57 12.70 -1.34
C LEU A 318 -19.84 12.40 -0.55
N TYR A 319 -20.90 11.98 -1.22
CA TYR A 319 -22.15 11.57 -0.59
C TYR A 319 -21.92 10.39 0.35
N GLN A 320 -21.21 9.35 -0.12
CA GLN A 320 -20.91 8.19 0.72
C GLN A 320 -19.98 8.53 1.87
N ARG A 321 -18.95 9.37 1.66
CA ARG A 321 -18.10 9.86 2.75
C ARG A 321 -18.92 10.59 3.83
N ARG A 322 -19.90 11.41 3.46
CA ARG A 322 -20.78 12.11 4.41
C ARG A 322 -21.69 11.15 5.17
N SER A 323 -22.24 10.14 4.51
CA SER A 323 -23.06 9.11 5.18
C SER A 323 -22.29 8.35 6.26
N VAL A 324 -21.02 8.04 5.99
CA VAL A 324 -20.11 7.38 6.96
C VAL A 324 -19.81 8.28 8.17
N LEU A 325 -19.74 9.60 7.98
CA LEU A 325 -19.50 10.55 9.08
C LEU A 325 -20.74 10.79 9.94
N HIS A 326 -21.95 10.80 9.37
CA HIS A 326 -23.18 11.03 10.13
C HIS A 326 -23.63 9.85 10.99
N GLU A 327 -23.33 8.60 10.61
CA GLU A 327 -23.54 7.44 11.49
C GLU A 327 -22.53 7.36 12.65
N SER A 328 -21.56 8.28 12.71
CA SER A 328 -20.48 8.25 13.69
C SER A 328 -20.65 9.18 14.90
N ILE A 329 -21.70 10.01 14.89
CA ILE A 329 -22.13 10.94 15.95
C ILE A 329 -23.31 10.33 16.67
#